data_AF-Q93LA5-F1
#
_entry.id   AF-Q93LA5-F1
#
_cell.length_a   1.000
_cell.length_b   1.000
_cell.length_c   1.000
_cell.angle_alpha   90.00
_cell.angle_beta   90.00
_cell.angle_gamma   90.00
#
_symmetry.space_group_name_H-M   'P 1'
#
loop_
_entity.id
_entity.type
_entity.pdbx_description
1 polymer ?
#
loop_
_entity_poly.entity_id
_entity_poly.type
_entity_poly.pdbx_seq_one_letter_code
_entity_poly.pdbx_strand_id
1 'polypeptide(L)'
;KSLRQRLTWVSNNLDSLEGVNIEKAKIRVDRLEKNTPEEARAFSLSLYNMLPRIKLTDLLMEVAHWTGFDEMLIHASTNRPPKGEEKVVLMAALMAMGTNIGLTKMAEATPGVTYHQMANAAQWRLFDDAISRAQA
;
A
#
# COMPACT_ATOMS: atom_id res chain seq x y z
N LYS A 1 0.13 32.19 -15.25
CA LYS A 1 -1.03 32.69 -16.03
C LYS A 1 -2.14 31.63 -16.24
N SER A 2 -1.85 30.32 -16.22
CA SER A 2 -2.85 29.28 -16.49
C SER A 2 -3.93 29.08 -15.40
N LEU A 3 -3.60 29.24 -14.11
CA LEU A 3 -4.55 28.96 -13.03
C LEU A 3 -5.72 29.94 -13.00
N ARG A 4 -5.47 31.26 -13.14
CA ARG A 4 -6.53 32.27 -13.21
C ARG A 4 -7.46 32.04 -14.40
N GLN A 5 -6.90 31.72 -15.57
CA GLN A 5 -7.69 31.41 -16.76
C GLN A 5 -8.59 30.18 -16.55
N ARG A 6 -8.07 29.12 -15.91
CA ARG A 6 -8.86 27.92 -15.57
C ARG A 6 -9.94 28.21 -14.54
N LEU A 7 -9.66 29.01 -13.51
CA LEU A 7 -10.64 29.43 -12.51
C LEU A 7 -11.76 30.29 -13.13
N THR A 8 -11.41 31.23 -14.00
CA THR A 8 -12.39 32.04 -14.74
C THR A 8 -13.24 31.15 -15.65
N TRP A 9 -12.64 30.18 -16.33
CA TRP A 9 -13.40 29.23 -17.14
C TRP A 9 -14.36 28.39 -16.30
N VAL A 10 -13.92 27.82 -15.18
CA VAL A 10 -14.79 27.07 -14.26
C VAL A 10 -15.92 27.94 -13.76
N SER A 11 -15.64 29.17 -13.32
CA SER A 11 -16.64 30.13 -12.84
C SER A 11 -17.70 30.45 -13.91
N ASN A 12 -17.32 30.50 -15.19
CA ASN A 12 -18.23 30.81 -16.29
C ASN A 12 -19.04 29.58 -16.76
N ASN A 13 -18.66 28.37 -16.34
CA ASN A 13 -19.27 27.12 -16.78
C ASN A 13 -19.86 26.31 -15.60
N LEU A 14 -20.07 26.93 -14.44
CA LEU A 14 -20.57 26.23 -13.25
C LEU A 14 -21.89 25.49 -13.49
N ASP A 15 -22.79 26.10 -14.24
CA ASP A 15 -24.11 25.53 -14.53
C ASP A 15 -24.06 24.34 -15.49
N SER A 16 -22.94 24.13 -16.19
CA SER A 16 -22.75 23.02 -17.14
C SER A 16 -21.83 21.90 -16.62
N LEU A 17 -21.27 22.07 -15.42
CA LEU A 17 -20.38 21.07 -14.81
C LEU A 17 -21.20 20.09 -13.95
N GLU A 18 -21.32 18.85 -14.43
CA GLU A 18 -21.87 17.77 -13.63
C GLU A 18 -20.96 17.46 -12.43
N GLY A 19 -21.56 17.36 -11.25
CA GLY A 19 -20.85 17.02 -10.01
C GLY A 19 -19.99 18.14 -9.44
N VAL A 20 -20.19 19.40 -9.82
CA VAL A 20 -19.51 20.57 -9.20
C VAL A 20 -20.55 21.51 -8.61
N ASN A 21 -20.42 21.81 -7.31
CA ASN A 21 -21.31 22.74 -6.62
C ASN A 21 -20.50 23.76 -5.80
N ILE A 22 -20.94 25.02 -5.78
CA ILE A 22 -20.36 26.08 -4.93
C ILE A 22 -21.33 26.41 -3.80
N GLU A 23 -20.97 26.04 -2.58
CA GLU A 23 -21.74 26.37 -1.37
C GLU A 23 -20.85 27.15 -0.40
N LYS A 24 -21.33 28.30 0.10
CA LYS A 24 -20.66 29.10 1.15
C LYS A 24 -19.16 29.39 0.84
N ALA A 25 -18.86 29.80 -0.39
CA ALA A 25 -17.50 30.04 -0.88
C ALA A 25 -16.57 28.80 -0.88
N LYS A 26 -17.13 27.59 -0.89
CA LYS A 26 -16.39 26.32 -1.05
C LYS A 26 -16.83 25.62 -2.31
N ILE A 27 -15.87 25.09 -3.07
CA ILE A 27 -16.12 24.22 -4.22
C ILE A 27 -16.24 22.79 -3.69
N ARG A 28 -17.36 22.13 -3.97
CA ARG A 28 -17.55 20.69 -3.77
C ARG A 28 -17.52 20.01 -5.14
N VAL A 29 -16.74 18.95 -5.23
CA VAL A 29 -16.67 18.08 -6.40
C VAL A 29 -17.16 16.71 -5.94
N ASP A 30 -18.18 16.19 -6.61
CA ASP A 30 -18.72 14.88 -6.35
C ASP A 30 -17.68 13.81 -6.68
N ARG A 31 -17.72 12.74 -5.90
CA ARG A 31 -16.82 11.61 -6.12
C ARG A 31 -17.22 10.94 -7.43
N LEU A 32 -16.24 10.72 -8.31
CA LEU A 32 -16.46 9.98 -9.54
C LEU A 32 -16.91 8.54 -9.20
N GLU A 33 -18.05 8.14 -9.74
CA GLU A 33 -18.53 6.77 -9.62
C GLU A 33 -17.69 5.81 -10.46
N LYS A 34 -17.65 4.54 -10.03
CA LYS A 34 -16.84 3.52 -10.70
C LYS A 34 -17.43 3.20 -12.08
N ASN A 35 -16.82 3.71 -13.15
CA ASN A 35 -17.21 3.43 -14.54
C ASN A 35 -16.58 2.13 -15.09
N THR A 36 -16.52 1.07 -14.28
CA THR A 36 -15.98 -0.23 -14.74
C THR A 36 -17.10 -1.04 -15.37
N PRO A 37 -16.97 -1.49 -16.64
CA PRO A 37 -17.97 -2.33 -17.29
C PRO A 37 -18.27 -3.61 -16.49
N GLU A 38 -19.51 -4.07 -16.52
CA GLU A 38 -19.93 -5.26 -15.78
C GLU A 38 -19.19 -6.51 -16.29
N GLU A 39 -18.91 -6.58 -17.59
CA GLU A 39 -18.13 -7.65 -18.21
C GLU A 39 -16.69 -7.70 -17.68
N ALA A 40 -16.07 -6.53 -17.47
CA ALA A 40 -14.74 -6.45 -16.87
C ALA A 40 -14.74 -6.91 -15.41
N ARG A 41 -15.82 -6.61 -14.68
CA ARG A 41 -16.02 -7.08 -13.30
C ARG A 41 -16.20 -8.59 -13.24
N ALA A 42 -17.02 -9.16 -14.12
CA ALA A 42 -17.26 -10.60 -14.22
C ALA A 42 -15.98 -11.36 -14.63
N PHE A 43 -15.24 -10.83 -15.61
CA PHE A 43 -13.96 -11.41 -16.03
C PHE A 43 -12.92 -11.39 -14.92
N SER A 44 -12.77 -10.26 -14.21
CA SER A 44 -11.90 -10.17 -13.04
C SER A 44 -12.24 -11.22 -11.98
N LEU A 45 -13.53 -11.41 -11.68
CA LEU A 45 -13.98 -12.42 -10.74
C LEU A 45 -13.63 -13.85 -11.19
N SER A 46 -13.81 -14.13 -12.50
CA SER A 46 -13.43 -15.41 -13.09
C SER A 46 -11.93 -15.69 -12.92
N LEU A 47 -11.07 -14.69 -13.18
CA LEU A 47 -9.63 -14.81 -12.99
C LEU A 47 -9.27 -15.06 -11.53
N TYR A 48 -9.87 -14.33 -10.59
CA TYR A 48 -9.63 -14.53 -9.16
C TYR A 48 -10.00 -15.95 -8.69
N ASN A 49 -11.05 -16.55 -9.26
CA ASN A 49 -11.45 -17.92 -8.94
C ASN A 49 -10.50 -18.99 -9.48
N MET A 50 -9.66 -18.65 -10.47
CA MET A 50 -8.64 -19.57 -11.01
C MET A 50 -7.35 -19.55 -10.18
N LEU A 51 -7.14 -18.52 -9.35
CA LEU A 51 -5.95 -18.41 -8.51
C LEU A 51 -6.07 -19.30 -7.27
N PRO A 52 -5.00 -20.01 -6.87
CA PRO A 52 -5.01 -20.79 -5.65
C PRO A 52 -5.15 -19.87 -4.43
N ARG A 53 -5.84 -20.36 -3.39
CA ARG A 53 -5.87 -19.68 -2.09
C ARG A 53 -4.54 -19.88 -1.38
N ILE A 54 -3.64 -18.91 -1.50
CA ILE A 54 -2.35 -18.88 -0.82
C ILE A 54 -2.36 -17.84 0.30
N LYS A 55 -1.67 -18.14 1.41
CA LYS A 55 -1.40 -17.14 2.44
C LYS A 55 -0.36 -16.17 1.92
N LEU A 56 -0.69 -14.87 1.90
CA LEU A 56 0.20 -13.84 1.41
C LEU A 56 1.57 -13.82 2.13
N THR A 57 1.59 -14.19 3.42
CA THR A 57 2.83 -14.35 4.21
C THR A 57 3.75 -15.41 3.62
N ASP A 58 3.19 -16.55 3.22
CA ASP A 58 3.96 -17.70 2.73
C ASP A 58 4.51 -17.38 1.34
N LEU A 59 3.68 -16.75 0.49
CA LEU A 59 4.11 -16.24 -0.81
C LEU A 59 5.24 -15.21 -0.67
N LEU A 60 5.15 -14.29 0.30
CA LEU A 60 6.17 -13.27 0.51
C LEU A 60 7.49 -13.88 1.01
N MET A 61 7.42 -14.88 1.90
CA MET A 61 8.60 -15.65 2.33
C MET A 61 9.23 -16.43 1.18
N GLU A 62 8.44 -16.99 0.28
CA GLU A 62 8.91 -17.69 -0.91
C GLU A 62 9.61 -16.73 -1.89
N VAL A 63 9.02 -15.56 -2.14
CA VAL A 63 9.64 -14.50 -2.94
C VAL A 63 10.95 -14.03 -2.30
N ALA A 64 10.98 -13.85 -0.98
CA ALA A 64 12.20 -13.50 -0.25
C ALA A 64 13.29 -14.57 -0.44
N HIS A 65 12.91 -15.85 -0.43
CA HIS A 65 13.84 -16.93 -0.70
C HIS A 65 14.37 -16.93 -2.14
N TRP A 66 13.54 -16.57 -3.13
CA TRP A 66 13.95 -16.52 -4.53
C TRP A 66 14.86 -15.34 -4.86
N THR A 67 14.54 -14.16 -4.33
CA THR A 67 15.25 -12.93 -4.71
C THR A 67 16.33 -12.53 -3.70
N GLY A 68 16.26 -13.03 -2.47
CA GLY A 68 17.16 -12.61 -1.39
C GLY A 68 16.97 -11.15 -0.95
N PHE A 69 15.84 -10.51 -1.30
CA PHE A 69 15.63 -9.08 -1.02
C PHE A 69 15.72 -8.75 0.47
N ASP A 70 15.35 -9.70 1.33
CA ASP A 70 15.33 -9.53 2.77
C ASP A 70 16.75 -9.42 3.36
N GLU A 71 17.77 -9.90 2.66
CA GLU A 71 19.18 -9.75 3.04
C GLU A 71 19.65 -8.29 2.97
N MET A 72 19.02 -7.48 2.11
CA MET A 72 19.32 -6.04 1.95
C MET A 72 18.70 -5.17 3.05
N LEU A 73 17.76 -5.73 3.81
CA LEU A 73 17.05 -5.08 4.94
C LEU A 73 17.91 -5.09 6.21
N ILE A 74 19.11 -4.54 6.06
CA ILE A 74 20.15 -4.47 7.07
C ILE A 74 19.73 -3.53 8.21
N HIS A 75 19.98 -3.97 9.45
CA HIS A 75 19.71 -3.15 10.62
C HIS A 75 20.57 -1.88 10.63
N ALA A 76 19.96 -0.69 10.72
CA ALA A 76 20.68 0.58 10.57
C ALA A 76 21.80 0.81 11.60
N SER A 77 21.62 0.42 12.87
CA SER A 77 22.66 0.54 13.90
C SER A 77 23.70 -0.59 13.90
N THR A 78 23.29 -1.86 13.74
CA THR A 78 24.20 -3.00 13.92
C THR A 78 24.83 -3.51 12.63
N ASN A 79 24.34 -3.02 11.48
CA ASN A 79 24.76 -3.43 10.14
C ASN A 79 24.65 -4.96 9.89
N ARG A 80 23.69 -5.62 10.56
CA ARG A 80 23.45 -7.06 10.42
C ARG A 80 22.20 -7.36 9.59
N PRO A 81 22.22 -8.39 8.74
CA PRO A 81 21.03 -8.87 8.04
C PRO A 81 20.05 -9.55 9.00
N PRO A 82 18.76 -9.64 8.65
CA PRO A 82 17.75 -10.32 9.47
C PRO A 82 18.02 -11.83 9.56
N LYS A 83 17.78 -12.43 10.74
CA LYS A 83 18.03 -13.87 10.98
C LYS A 83 16.88 -14.57 11.69
N GLY A 84 16.65 -15.84 11.35
CA GLY A 84 15.68 -16.71 12.02
C GLY A 84 14.28 -16.10 12.05
N GLU A 85 13.66 -16.07 13.22
CA GLU A 85 12.30 -15.54 13.44
C GLU A 85 12.16 -14.05 13.14
N GLU A 86 13.26 -13.30 13.10
CA GLU A 86 13.23 -11.88 12.72
C GLU A 86 12.74 -11.66 11.29
N LYS A 87 12.99 -12.62 10.40
CA LYS A 87 12.48 -12.57 9.02
C LYS A 87 10.95 -12.58 8.99
N VAL A 88 10.31 -13.35 9.87
CA VAL A 88 8.84 -13.44 9.96
C VAL A 88 8.25 -12.10 10.42
N VAL A 89 8.85 -11.50 11.46
CA VAL A 89 8.45 -10.17 11.95
C VAL A 89 8.63 -9.10 10.87
N LEU A 90 9.73 -9.18 10.11
CA LEU A 90 10.03 -8.26 9.02
C LEU A 90 9.03 -8.38 7.88
N MET A 91 8.63 -9.60 7.50
CA MET A 91 7.60 -9.82 6.49
C MET A 91 6.23 -9.31 6.95
N ALA A 92 5.87 -9.53 8.22
CA ALA A 92 4.62 -9.00 8.77
C ALA A 92 4.61 -7.47 8.76
N ALA A 93 5.72 -6.82 9.14
CA ALA A 93 5.86 -5.36 9.09
C ALA A 93 5.78 -4.84 7.64
N LEU A 94 6.47 -5.49 6.70
CA LEU A 94 6.45 -5.13 5.28
C LEU A 94 5.02 -5.25 4.71
N MET A 95 4.31 -6.34 5.01
CA MET A 95 2.91 -6.51 4.63
C MET A 95 2.02 -5.44 5.25
N ALA A 96 2.22 -5.09 6.50
CA ALA A 96 1.41 -4.10 7.19
C ALA A 96 1.59 -2.68 6.64
N MET A 97 2.77 -2.37 6.12
CA MET A 97 3.06 -1.10 5.43
C MET A 97 2.60 -1.11 3.98
N GLY A 98 2.74 -2.25 3.28
CA GLY A 98 2.39 -2.40 1.87
C GLY A 98 0.91 -2.70 1.60
N THR A 99 0.19 -3.22 2.60
CA THR A 99 -1.26 -3.40 2.57
C THR A 99 -1.86 -2.40 3.54
N ASN A 100 -2.95 -1.72 3.16
CA ASN A 100 -3.62 -0.66 3.94
C ASN A 100 -4.30 -1.16 5.25
N ILE A 101 -3.61 -2.02 5.99
CA ILE A 101 -3.97 -2.67 7.24
C ILE A 101 -3.29 -1.91 8.39
N GLY A 102 -2.01 -1.56 8.25
CA GLY A 102 -1.20 -0.94 9.29
C GLY A 102 -0.73 -1.92 10.37
N LEU A 103 0.31 -1.54 11.11
CA LEU A 103 0.99 -2.42 12.07
C LEU A 103 0.06 -2.93 13.19
N THR A 104 -0.85 -2.09 13.69
CA THR A 104 -1.76 -2.44 14.80
C THR A 104 -2.69 -3.59 14.42
N LYS A 105 -3.40 -3.45 13.30
CA LYS A 105 -4.33 -4.48 12.82
C LYS A 105 -3.59 -5.73 12.34
N MET A 106 -2.37 -5.57 11.81
CA MET A 106 -1.55 -6.72 11.45
C MET A 106 -1.15 -7.56 12.68
N ALA A 107 -0.85 -6.91 13.81
CA ALA A 107 -0.49 -7.61 15.04
C ALA A 107 -1.67 -8.43 15.59
N GLU A 108 -2.88 -7.88 15.50
CA GLU A 108 -4.11 -8.60 15.86
C GLU A 108 -4.36 -9.80 14.94
N ALA A 109 -3.97 -9.70 13.67
CA ALA A 109 -4.17 -10.74 12.66
C ALA A 109 -3.04 -11.79 12.59
N THR A 110 -1.90 -11.55 13.24
CA THR A 110 -0.69 -12.39 13.14
C THR A 110 -0.30 -12.97 14.50
N PRO A 111 -0.78 -14.18 14.86
CA PRO A 111 -0.41 -14.83 16.10
C PRO A 111 1.11 -14.97 16.24
N GLY A 112 1.66 -14.57 17.39
CA GLY A 112 3.09 -14.65 17.69
C GLY A 112 3.93 -13.43 17.26
N VAL A 113 3.35 -12.45 16.56
CA VAL A 113 4.04 -11.21 16.19
C VAL A 113 3.36 -10.00 16.84
N THR A 114 4.09 -9.28 17.68
CA THR A 114 3.56 -8.10 18.38
C THR A 114 3.76 -6.82 17.57
N TYR A 115 2.93 -5.81 17.87
CA TYR A 115 3.09 -4.46 17.34
C TYR A 115 4.50 -3.91 17.58
N HIS A 116 5.04 -4.08 18.79
CA HIS A 116 6.37 -3.56 19.16
C HIS A 116 7.50 -4.19 18.33
N GLN A 117 7.42 -5.50 18.08
CA GLN A 117 8.38 -6.19 17.21
C GLN A 117 8.31 -5.63 15.78
N MET A 118 7.11 -5.43 15.23
CA MET A 118 6.95 -4.87 13.89
C MET A 118 7.37 -3.40 13.81
N ALA A 119 7.03 -2.58 14.80
CA ALA A 119 7.44 -1.17 14.85
C ALA A 119 8.97 -1.04 14.92
N ASN A 120 9.62 -1.91 15.70
CA ASN A 120 11.08 -1.96 15.75
C ASN A 120 11.68 -2.39 14.41
N ALA A 121 11.15 -3.44 13.78
CA ALA A 121 11.61 -3.89 12.46
C ALA A 121 11.42 -2.81 11.39
N ALA A 122 10.25 -2.16 11.36
CA ALA A 122 9.96 -1.07 10.43
C ALA A 122 10.94 0.09 10.59
N GLN A 123 11.17 0.54 11.83
CA GLN A 123 12.07 1.65 12.12
C GLN A 123 13.53 1.35 11.75
N TRP A 124 14.02 0.14 12.07
CA TRP A 124 15.45 -0.16 11.97
C TRP A 124 15.86 -0.84 10.67
N ARG A 125 14.90 -1.35 9.88
CA ARG A 125 15.18 -2.14 8.67
C ARG A 125 14.35 -1.77 7.43
N LEU A 126 13.22 -1.09 7.57
CA LEU A 126 12.34 -0.71 6.46
C LEU A 126 12.38 0.79 6.15
N PHE A 127 13.52 1.43 6.37
CA PHE A 127 13.76 2.83 5.99
C PHE A 127 14.06 2.96 4.49
N ASP A 128 13.86 4.15 3.92
CA ASP A 128 13.85 4.39 2.48
C ASP A 128 15.08 3.82 1.73
N ASP A 129 16.28 4.02 2.27
CA ASP A 129 17.50 3.48 1.65
C ASP A 129 17.56 1.95 1.67
N ALA A 130 17.05 1.30 2.73
CA ALA A 130 17.02 -0.17 2.80
C ALA A 130 16.02 -0.75 1.80
N ILE A 131 14.85 -0.14 1.67
CA ILE A 131 13.85 -0.51 0.67
C ILE A 131 14.40 -0.31 -0.74
N SER A 132 15.07 0.81 -1.00
CA SER A 132 15.67 1.10 -2.31
C SER A 132 16.71 0.05 -2.71
N ARG A 133 17.54 -0.43 -1.77
CA ARG A 133 18.50 -1.51 -2.05
C ARG A 133 17.83 -2.86 -2.31
N ALA A 134 16.71 -3.13 -1.64
CA ALA A 134 15.96 -4.37 -1.79
C ALA A 134 15.15 -4.47 -3.10
N GLN A 135 15.04 -3.38 -3.86
CA GLN A 135 14.33 -3.33 -5.14
C GLN A 135 15.20 -3.64 -6.38
N ALA A 136 16.52 -3.72 -6.20
CA ALA A 136 17.51 -3.90 -7.28
C ALA A 136 17.61 -5.36 -7.73
#